data_AF-A0AAN1SFP4-F1
#
_entry.id   AF-A0AAN1SFP4-F1
#
_cell.length_a   1.000
_cell.length_b   1.000
_cell.length_c   1.000
_cell.angle_alpha   90.00
_cell.angle_beta   90.00
_cell.angle_gamma   90.00
#
_symmetry.space_group_name_H-M   'P 1'
#
loop_
_entity.id
_entity.type
_entity.pdbx_description
1 polymer ?
#
loop_
_entity_poly.entity_id
_entity_poly.type
_entity_poly.pdbx_seq_one_letter_code
_entity_poly.pdbx_strand_id
1 'polypeptide(L)' 'MNTIRNYLDSLFLNVPKTAETQKAKKDLLSIMEDHYYELIEEGKMKPLVQSLTNSALLTSF' A
#
# COMPACT_ATOMS: atom_id res chain seq x y z
N MET A 1 -5.05 3.68 -0.51
CA MET A 1 -3.70 4.27 -0.72
C MET A 1 -3.62 5.80 -0.67
N ASN A 2 -4.72 6.55 -0.84
CA ASN A 2 -4.67 8.02 -0.78
C ASN A 2 -4.14 8.58 0.54
N THR A 3 -4.38 7.91 1.68
CA THR A 3 -3.87 8.34 2.98
C THR A 3 -2.34 8.38 3.05
N ILE A 4 -1.66 7.36 2.52
CA ILE A 4 -0.19 7.30 2.48
C ILE A 4 0.36 8.37 1.52
N ARG A 5 -0.27 8.53 0.35
CA ARG A 5 0.11 9.60 -0.60
C ARG A 5 -0.06 10.99 0.00
N ASN A 6 -1.20 11.27 0.65
CA ASN A 6 -1.46 12.58 1.27
C ASN A 6 -0.49 12.88 2.42
N TYR A 7 -0.12 11.87 3.21
CA TYR A 7 0.88 12.03 4.26
C TYR A 7 2.25 12.35 3.67
N LEU A 8 2.69 11.61 2.64
CA LEU A 8 3.94 11.90 1.94
C LEU A 8 3.90 13.28 1.25
N ASP A 9 2.79 13.66 0.64
CA ASP A 9 2.62 15.00 0.07
C ASP A 9 2.80 16.09 1.13
N SER A 10 2.26 15.89 2.34
CA SER A 10 2.43 16.82 3.46
C SER A 10 3.85 16.85 4.03
N LEU A 11 4.55 15.71 4.08
CA LEU A 11 5.95 15.62 4.53
C LEU A 11 6.91 16.35 3.59
N PHE A 12 6.67 16.22 2.29
CA PHE A 12 7.50 16.83 1.25
C PHE A 12 7.04 18.26 0.88
N LEU A 13 6.03 18.80 1.56
CA LEU A 13 5.42 20.08 1.25
C LEU A 13 6.40 21.25 1.40
N ASN A 14 7.30 21.14 2.39
CA ASN A 14 8.35 22.13 2.68
C ASN A 14 9.72 21.74 2.11
N VAL A 15 9.83 20.64 1.37
CA VAL A 15 11.10 20.16 0.81
C VAL A 15 11.23 20.64 -0.64
N PRO A 16 12.39 21.20 -1.03
CA PRO A 16 12.63 21.60 -2.41
C PRO A 16 12.38 20.45 -3.39
N LYS A 17 11.68 20.72 -4.49
CA LYS A 17 11.37 19.71 -5.51
C LYS A 17 12.58 19.49 -6.43
N THR A 18 13.61 18.79 -5.95
CA THR A 18 14.74 18.33 -6.77
C THR A 18 14.50 16.90 -7.28
N ALA A 19 15.30 16.47 -8.24
CA ALA A 19 15.25 15.10 -8.76
C ALA A 19 15.51 14.07 -7.64
N GLU A 20 16.46 14.34 -6.73
CA GLU A 20 16.70 13.47 -5.58
C GLU A 20 15.49 13.40 -4.66
N THR A 21 14.87 14.53 -4.36
CA THR A 21 13.71 14.58 -3.46
C THR A 21 12.50 13.84 -4.03
N GLN A 22 12.25 13.97 -5.32
CA GLN A 22 11.17 13.25 -5.99
C GLN A 22 11.44 11.73 -6.03
N LYS A 23 12.70 11.35 -6.25
CA LYS A 23 13.11 9.94 -6.18
C LYS A 23 12.93 9.39 -4.76
N ALA A 24 13.39 10.11 -3.74
CA ALA A 24 13.22 9.72 -2.34
C ALA A 24 11.74 9.58 -1.95
N LYS A 25 10.87 10.49 -2.41
CA LYS A 25 9.43 10.41 -2.18
C LYS A 25 8.80 9.17 -2.82
N LYS A 26 9.22 8.81 -4.04
CA LYS A 26 8.73 7.63 -4.75
C LYS A 26 9.21 6.33 -4.10
N ASP A 27 10.49 6.29 -3.72
CA ASP A 27 11.09 5.15 -3.03
C ASP A 27 10.39 4.93 -1.68
N LEU A 28 10.15 6.01 -0.92
CA LEU A 28 9.43 5.94 0.36
C LEU A 28 7.96 5.53 0.20
N LEU A 29 7.29 5.99 -0.85
CA LEU A 29 5.93 5.57 -1.18
C LEU A 29 5.85 4.06 -1.44
N SER A 30 6.79 3.51 -2.23
CA SER A 30 6.84 2.06 -2.49
C SER A 30 7.01 1.28 -1.20
N ILE A 31 7.97 1.68 -0.36
CA ILE A 31 8.22 1.01 0.94
C ILE A 31 6.98 1.03 1.84
N MET A 32 6.28 2.17 1.91
CA MET A 32 5.08 2.28 2.73
C MET A 32 3.89 1.49 2.17
N GLU A 33 3.75 1.41 0.85
CA GLU A 33 2.74 0.56 0.21
C GLU A 33 3.04 -0.92 0.44
N ASP A 34 4.30 -1.34 0.26
CA ASP A 34 4.76 -2.71 0.49
C ASP A 34 4.56 -3.12 1.95
N HIS A 35 4.98 -2.29 2.92
CA HIS A 35 4.73 -2.54 4.35
C HIS A 35 3.24 -2.60 4.68
N TYR A 36 2.40 -1.79 4.04
CA TYR A 36 0.95 -1.83 4.28
C TYR A 36 0.35 -3.15 3.78
N TYR A 37 0.77 -3.63 2.61
CA TYR A 37 0.36 -4.94 2.09
C TYR A 37 0.92 -6.08 2.94
N GLU A 38 2.18 -5.99 3.36
CA GLU A 38 2.84 -6.97 4.22
C GLU A 38 2.13 -7.08 5.58
N LEU A 39 1.76 -5.95 6.21
CA LEU A 39 0.94 -5.95 7.45
C LEU A 39 -0.49 -6.50 7.24
N ILE A 40 -1.04 -6.37 6.03
CA ILE A 40 -2.32 -7.01 5.66
C ILE A 40 -2.14 -8.52 5.52
N GLU A 41 -1.05 -8.97 4.90
CA GLU A 41 -0.70 -10.37 4.64
C GLU A 41 -0.25 -11.12 5.90
N GLU A 42 0.53 -10.48 6.78
CA GLU A 42 1.04 -11.02 8.05
C GLU A 42 -0.05 -11.35 9.08
N GLY A 43 -1.32 -10.98 8.82
CA GLY A 43 -2.45 -11.63 9.49
C GLY A 43 -3.52 -10.73 10.10
N LYS A 44 -3.78 -9.54 9.54
CA LYS A 44 -4.97 -8.75 9.94
C LYS A 44 -6.15 -8.82 8.98
N MET A 45 -6.02 -9.39 7.78
CA MET A 45 -7.20 -9.60 6.90
C MET A 45 -7.13 -10.83 5.96
N LYS A 46 -6.29 -11.81 6.28
CA LYS A 46 -6.19 -13.06 5.51
C LYS A 46 -7.47 -13.93 5.48
N PRO A 47 -8.35 -13.99 6.50
CA PRO A 47 -9.52 -14.87 6.40
C PRO A 47 -10.60 -14.34 5.43
N LEU A 48 -10.67 -13.03 5.16
CA LEU A 48 -11.72 -12.48 4.30
C LEU A 48 -11.42 -12.66 2.82
N VAL A 49 -10.20 -12.38 2.37
CA VAL A 49 -9.82 -12.57 0.95
C VAL A 49 -9.78 -14.06 0.57
N GLN A 50 -9.31 -14.93 1.47
CA GLN A 50 -9.33 -16.37 1.24
C GLN A 50 -10.76 -16.95 1.25
N SER A 51 -11.68 -16.38 2.05
CA SER A 51 -13.09 -16.81 2.01
C SER A 51 -13.79 -16.43 0.71
N LEU A 52 -13.45 -15.27 0.13
CA LEU A 52 -14.02 -14.79 -1.13
C LEU A 52 -13.50 -15.61 -2.32
N THR A 53 -12.22 -15.97 -2.35
CA THR A 53 -11.66 -16.84 -3.39
C THR A 53 -12.21 -18.27 -3.31
N ASN A 54 -12.43 -18.80 -2.11
CA ASN A 54 -13.03 -20.13 -1.94
C ASN A 54 -14.52 -20.16 -2.33
N SER A 55 -15.25 -19.05 -2.19
CA SER A 55 -16.66 -18.97 -2.61
C SER A 55 -16.86 -18.94 -4.12
N ALA A 56 -15.91 -18.36 -4.88
CA ALA A 56 -15.99 -18.28 -6.34
C ALA A 56 -15.68 -19.61 -7.05
N LEU A 57 -14.93 -20.51 -6.40
CA LEU A 57 -14.62 -21.85 -6.93
C LEU A 57 -15.73 -22.88 -6.65
N LEU A 58 -16.61 -22.63 -5.67
CA LEU A 58 -17.73 -23.51 -5.32
C LEU A 58 -18.98 -23.28 -6.18
N THR A 59 -19.05 -22.19 -6.96
CA THR A 59 -20.14 -21.92 -7.89
C THR A 59 -19.93 -22.50 -9.30
N SER A 60 -18.86 -23.25 -9.50
CA SER A 60 -18.48 -23.86 -10.79
C SER A 60 -18.59 -25.40 -10.85
N PHE A 61 -19.38 -26.03 -9.97
CA PHE A 61 -19.76 -27.43 -10.08
C PHE A 61 -21.26 -27.63 -9.85
#